data_AF-A0A263BR07-F1
#
_entry.id   AF-A0A263BR07-F1
#
_cell.length_a   1.000
_cell.length_b   1.000
_cell.length_c   1.000
_cell.angle_alpha   90.00
_cell.angle_beta   90.00
_cell.angle_gamma   90.00
#
_symmetry.space_group_name_H-M   'P 1'
#
loop_
_entity.id
_entity.type
_entity.pdbx_description
1 polymer ?
#
loop_
_entity_poly.entity_id
_entity_poly.type
_entity_poly.pdbx_seq_one_letter_code
_entity_poly.pdbx_strand_id
1 'polypeptide(L)' 'MEHKTSAMCQLLSTLNPGTKVNEIFMQGSSEQVAHFASYDARTRLATFVQQDGDLLVVDANRIDGVELNT' A
#
# COMPACT_ATOMS: atom_id res chain seq x y z
N MET A 1 -23.81 -5.71 -7.12
CA MET A 1 -23.11 -6.28 -5.95
C MET A 1 -21.99 -5.32 -5.62
N GLU A 2 -22.09 -4.57 -4.53
CA GLU A 2 -20.97 -3.75 -4.06
C GLU A 2 -19.85 -4.69 -3.63
N HIS A 3 -18.70 -4.63 -4.32
CA HIS A 3 -17.50 -5.27 -3.81
C HIS A 3 -17.14 -4.55 -2.51
N LYS A 4 -17.33 -5.22 -1.37
CA LYS A 4 -16.96 -4.69 -0.07
C LYS A 4 -15.47 -4.32 -0.10
N THR A 5 -15.17 -3.03 -0.10
CA THR A 5 -13.79 -2.50 -0.10
C THR A 5 -13.05 -3.08 1.11
N SER A 6 -11.90 -3.72 0.90
CA SER A 6 -11.13 -4.32 1.99
C SER A 6 -10.70 -3.24 2.99
N ALA A 7 -10.52 -3.63 4.26
CA ALA A 7 -10.05 -2.70 5.30
C ALA A 7 -8.72 -2.04 4.89
N MET A 8 -7.85 -2.78 4.20
CA MET A 8 -6.61 -2.26 3.65
C MET A 8 -6.84 -1.19 2.57
N CYS A 9 -7.75 -1.43 1.62
CA CYS A 9 -8.13 -0.43 0.62
C CYS A 9 -8.68 0.85 1.27
N GLN A 10 -9.45 0.72 2.36
CA GLN A 10 -9.94 1.88 3.12
C GLN A 10 -8.79 2.63 3.81
N LEU A 11 -7.89 1.92 4.50
CA LEU A 11 -6.72 2.52 5.13
C LEU A 11 -5.86 3.28 4.11
N LEU A 12 -5.51 2.65 2.98
CA LEU A 12 -4.67 3.27 1.95
C LEU A 12 -5.32 4.51 1.33
N SER A 13 -6.66 4.54 1.23
CA SER A 13 -7.39 5.73 0.76
C SER A 13 -7.30 6.95 1.70
N THR A 14 -6.89 6.74 2.96
CA THR A 14 -6.71 7.82 3.95
C THR A 14 -5.27 8.32 4.07
N LEU A 15 -4.31 7.63 3.46
CA LEU A 15 -2.91 8.03 3.51
C LEU A 15 -2.63 9.16 2.53
N ASN A 16 -1.78 10.09 2.95
CA ASN A 16 -1.28 11.15 2.07
C ASN A 16 -0.05 10.64 1.32
N PRO A 17 0.16 11.06 0.04
CA PRO A 17 1.44 10.85 -0.63
C PRO A 17 2.60 11.35 0.24
N GLY A 18 3.65 10.53 0.38
CA GLY A 18 4.79 10.80 1.25
C GLY A 18 4.66 10.29 2.69
N THR A 19 3.52 9.72 3.09
CA THR A 19 3.41 9.02 4.38
C THR A 19 4.47 7.92 4.46
N LYS A 20 5.29 7.93 5.51
CA LYS A 20 6.33 6.93 5.72
C LYS A 20 5.71 5.56 5.96
N VAL A 21 6.18 4.60 5.16
CA VAL A 21 5.85 3.18 5.28
C VAL A 21 7.20 2.48 5.25
N ASN A 22 7.49 1.66 6.25
CA ASN A 22 8.77 0.94 6.31
C ASN A 22 8.69 -0.34 5.48
N GLU A 23 7.56 -1.04 5.58
CA GLU A 23 7.41 -2.38 5.04
C GLU A 23 5.94 -2.65 4.70
N ILE A 24 5.71 -3.41 3.62
CA ILE A 24 4.40 -4.00 3.30
C ILE A 24 4.50 -5.52 3.36
N PHE A 25 3.45 -6.17 3.86
CA PHE A 25 3.37 -7.62 3.97
C PHE A 25 2.38 -8.16 2.94
N MET A 26 2.83 -9.11 2.12
CA MET A 26 2.02 -9.73 1.07
C MET A 26 2.35 -11.21 0.95
N GLN A 27 1.33 -12.06 1.08
CA GLN A 27 1.43 -13.52 0.86
C GLN A 27 2.53 -14.19 1.70
N GLY A 28 2.71 -13.74 2.94
CA GLY A 28 3.72 -14.27 3.86
C GLY A 28 5.15 -13.83 3.56
N SER A 29 5.35 -12.92 2.61
CA SER A 29 6.62 -12.21 2.38
C SER A 29 6.47 -10.74 2.77
N SER A 30 7.58 -10.06 2.96
CA SER A 30 7.61 -8.63 3.26
C SER A 30 8.55 -7.90 2.31
N GLU A 31 8.16 -6.69 1.93
CA GLU A 31 8.89 -5.85 0.98
C GLU A 31 9.18 -4.50 1.64
N GLN A 32 10.47 -4.13 1.68
CA GLN A 32 10.87 -2.83 2.21
C GLN A 32 10.49 -1.71 1.25
N VAL A 33 9.85 -0.70 1.79
CA VAL A 33 9.46 0.53 1.09
C VAL A 33 9.90 1.74 1.91
N ALA A 34 9.87 2.92 1.32
CA ALA A 34 10.23 4.18 1.97
C ALA A 34 8.99 5.01 2.32
N HIS A 35 8.06 5.13 1.37
CA HIS A 35 6.82 5.88 1.58
C HIS A 35 5.72 5.46 0.61
N PHE A 36 4.49 5.73 1.03
CA PHE A 36 3.30 5.61 0.19
C PHE A 36 3.28 6.71 -0.87
N ALA A 37 3.03 6.34 -2.13
CA ALA A 37 2.92 7.28 -3.23
C ALA A 37 1.46 7.59 -3.59
N SER A 38 0.65 6.57 -3.85
CA SER A 38 -0.76 6.75 -4.22
C SER A 38 -1.59 5.47 -4.12
N TYR A 39 -2.91 5.63 -4.12
CA TYR A 39 -3.88 4.54 -4.24
C TYR A 39 -5.00 4.95 -5.20
N ASP A 40 -5.30 4.11 -6.20
CA ASP A 40 -6.43 4.27 -7.10
C ASP A 40 -7.55 3.30 -6.71
N ALA A 41 -8.65 3.84 -6.19
CA ALA A 41 -9.79 3.04 -5.73
C ALA A 41 -10.51 2.27 -6.85
N ARG A 42 -10.42 2.73 -8.12
CA ARG A 42 -11.06 2.08 -9.26
C ARG A 42 -10.31 0.82 -9.68
N THR A 43 -8.98 0.90 -9.70
CA THR A 43 -8.12 -0.24 -10.08
C THR A 43 -7.67 -1.07 -8.89
N ARG A 44 -7.77 -0.50 -7.67
CA ARG A 44 -7.27 -1.01 -6.39
C ARG A 44 -5.75 -1.18 -6.36
N LEU A 45 -5.05 -0.44 -7.22
CA LEU A 45 -3.59 -0.43 -7.23
C LEU A 45 -3.08 0.56 -6.20
N ALA A 46 -2.17 0.09 -5.35
CA ALA A 46 -1.38 0.91 -4.44
C ALA A 46 0.05 1.01 -4.97
N THR A 47 0.61 2.21 -4.91
CA THR A 47 1.99 2.48 -5.31
C THR A 47 2.79 2.95 -4.10
N PHE A 48 3.97 2.36 -3.93
CA PHE A 48 4.95 2.72 -2.91
C PHE A 48 6.27 3.05 -3.60
N VAL A 49 7.04 3.95 -3.00
CA VAL A 49 8.43 4.19 -3.39
C VAL A 49 9.32 3.30 -2.54
N GLN A 50 10.24 2.58 -3.17
CA GLN A 50 11.24 1.72 -2.52
C GLN A 50 12.44 2.55 -2.01
N GLN A 51 13.32 1.93 -1.22
CA GLN A 51 14.46 2.61 -0.60
C GLN A 51 15.48 3.14 -1.62
N ASP A 52 15.57 2.52 -2.79
CA ASP A 52 16.42 2.93 -3.91
C ASP A 52 15.76 3.95 -4.85
N GLY A 53 14.48 4.27 -4.63
CA GLY A 53 13.70 5.21 -5.44
C GLY A 53 12.84 4.54 -6.51
N ASP A 54 12.89 3.21 -6.66
CA ASP A 54 12.01 2.49 -7.59
C ASP A 54 10.56 2.48 -7.09
N LEU A 55 9.63 2.15 -8.00
CA LEU A 55 8.20 2.09 -7.69
C LEU A 55 7.74 0.64 -7.56
N LEU A 56 7.14 0.32 -6.41
CA LEU A 56 6.43 -0.92 -6.18
C LEU A 56 4.92 -0.69 -6.37
N VAL A 57 4.34 -1.32 -7.40
CA VAL A 57 2.91 -1.25 -7.72
C VAL A 57 2.26 -2.60 -7.42
N VAL A 58 1.25 -2.61 -6.55
CA VAL A 58 0.64 -3.83 -6.02
C VAL A 58 -0.88 -3.74 -5.96
N ASP A 59 -1.56 -4.89 -6.06
CA ASP A 59 -3.00 -4.98 -5.77
C ASP A 59 -3.22 -4.89 -4.26
N ALA A 60 -3.93 -3.86 -3.82
CA ALA A 60 -4.21 -3.59 -2.41
C ALA A 60 -5.02 -4.70 -1.71
N ASN A 61 -5.67 -5.61 -2.45
CA ASN A 61 -6.34 -6.77 -1.87
C ASN A 61 -5.37 -7.90 -1.49
N ARG A 62 -4.12 -7.84 -1.94
CA ARG A 62 -3.07 -8.82 -1.64
C ARG A 62 -2.14 -8.38 -0.52
N ILE A 63 -2.35 -7.16 0.00
CA ILE A 63 -1.62 -6.62 1.14
C ILE A 63 -2.29 -7.12 2.42
N ASP A 64 -1.55 -7.92 3.16
CA ASP A 64 -1.96 -8.48 4.45
C ASP A 64 -1.73 -7.47 5.59
N GLY A 65 -0.72 -6.59 5.44
CA GLY A 65 -0.37 -5.59 6.45
C GLY A 65 0.56 -4.50 5.91
N VAL A 66 0.61 -3.38 6.62
CA VAL A 66 1.56 -2.28 6.38
C VAL A 66 2.15 -1.84 7.71
N GLU A 67 3.46 -1.58 7.74
CA GLU A 67 4.12 -0.97 8.89
C GLU A 67 4.28 0.54 8.66
N LEU A 68 3.49 1.33 9.40
CA LEU A 68 3.53 2.78 9.35
C LEU A 68 4.48 3.31 10.43
N ASN A 69 5.30 4.30 10.07
CA ASN A 69 6.18 4.98 11.00
C ASN A 69 5.56 6.33 11.37
N THR A 70 5.01 6.43 12.59
CA THR A 70 4.26 7.61 13.09
C THR A 70 5.13 8.54 13.92
#